data_AF-A0AAX3WPJ7-F1
#
_entry.id   AF-A0AAX3WPJ7-F1
#
_cell.length_a   1.000
_cell.length_b   1.000
_cell.length_c   1.000
_cell.angle_alpha   90.00
_cell.angle_beta   90.00
_cell.angle_gamma   90.00
#
_symmetry.space_group_name_H-M   'P 1'
#
loop_
_entity.id
_entity.type
_entity.pdbx_description
1 polymer ?
#
loop_
_entity_poly.entity_id
_entity_poly.type
_entity_poly.pdbx_seq_one_letter_code
_entity_poly.pdbx_strand_id
1 'polypeptide(L)' 'MTNEVPHPYSITVEPLKKPEGHFGWALKKHGKLIERSDRSFLSEAKAFENALRAVEKDQTGFGSR' A
#
# COMPACT_ATOMS: atom_id res chain seq x y z
N MET A 1 5.47 -3.14 17.87
CA MET A 1 4.26 -2.71 17.13
C MET A 1 4.32 -3.38 15.77
N THR A 2 3.68 -4.55 15.67
CA THR A 2 3.55 -5.30 14.43
C THR A 2 2.51 -4.55 13.59
N ASN A 3 2.98 -3.90 12.53
CA ASN A 3 2.13 -3.33 11.51
C ASN A 3 1.46 -4.48 10.74
N GLU A 4 0.46 -5.10 11.36
CA GLU A 4 -0.18 -6.34 10.90
C GLU A 4 -1.07 -6.04 9.71
N VAL A 5 -0.49 -6.19 8.53
CA VAL A 5 -1.26 -6.27 7.30
C VAL A 5 -2.11 -7.55 7.39
N PRO A 6 -3.44 -7.46 7.29
CA PRO A 6 -4.31 -8.63 7.39
C PRO A 6 -3.90 -9.69 6.36
N HIS A 7 -3.74 -10.96 6.74
CA HIS A 7 -3.56 -12.01 5.74
C HIS A 7 -4.84 -12.11 4.89
N PRO A 8 -4.77 -12.22 3.54
CA PRO A 8 -3.64 -12.55 2.67
C PRO A 8 -2.95 -11.34 2.02
N TYR A 9 -3.08 -10.17 2.62
CA TYR A 9 -2.53 -8.93 2.12
C TYR A 9 -1.07 -8.74 2.55
N SER A 10 -0.31 -8.05 1.72
CA SER A 10 1.09 -7.70 1.97
C SER A 10 1.35 -6.32 1.42
N ILE A 11 1.77 -5.40 2.28
CA ILE A 11 2.13 -4.03 1.92
C ILE A 11 3.64 -3.96 1.80
N THR A 12 4.13 -3.41 0.69
CA THR A 12 5.54 -3.11 0.49
C THR A 12 5.66 -1.61 0.29
N VAL A 13 6.42 -0.92 1.15
CA VAL A 13 6.72 0.50 0.98
C VAL A 13 8.13 0.62 0.43
N GLU A 14 8.30 1.33 -0.67
CA GLU A 14 9.58 1.50 -1.33
C GLU A 14 9.85 2.99 -1.61
N PRO A 15 11.08 3.47 -1.43
CA PRO A 15 11.45 4.81 -1.84
C PRO A 15 11.36 4.93 -3.37
N LEU A 16 10.67 5.96 -3.83
CA LEU A 16 10.57 6.31 -5.24
C LEU A 16 11.88 6.96 -5.69
N LYS A 17 12.42 6.48 -6.81
CA LYS A 17 13.60 7.08 -7.44
C LYS A 17 13.31 8.48 -8.02
N LYS A 18 12.05 8.77 -8.36
CA LYS A 18 11.58 10.07 -8.87
C LYS A 18 10.12 10.29 -8.44
N PRO A 19 9.78 11.39 -7.75
CA PRO A 19 10.65 12.43 -7.21
C PRO A 19 11.56 11.90 -6.09
N GLU A 20 12.78 12.40 -6.03
CA GLU A 20 13.78 11.98 -5.05
C GLU A 20 13.35 12.38 -3.63
N GLY A 21 13.44 11.45 -2.67
CA GLY A 21 12.97 11.66 -1.30
C GLY A 21 11.48 11.38 -1.07
N HIS A 22 10.82 10.69 -2.00
CA HIS A 22 9.44 10.23 -1.80
C HIS A 22 9.35 8.71 -1.66
N PHE A 23 8.22 8.23 -1.18
CA PHE A 23 7.90 6.84 -0.92
C PHE A 23 6.63 6.47 -1.67
N GLY A 24 6.65 5.32 -2.32
CA GLY A 24 5.50 4.66 -2.90
C GLY A 24 5.16 3.43 -2.07
N TRP A 25 3.94 2.95 -2.21
CA TRP A 25 3.54 1.67 -1.62
C TRP A 25 2.94 0.76 -2.69
N ALA A 26 3.05 -0.53 -2.47
CA ALA A 26 2.48 -1.57 -3.30
C ALA A 26 1.71 -2.54 -2.40
N LEU A 27 0.45 -2.79 -2.75
CA LEU A 27 -0.40 -3.74 -2.07
C LEU A 27 -0.53 -5.01 -2.90
N LYS A 28 -0.16 -6.12 -2.29
CA LYS A 28 -0.30 -7.46 -2.86
C LYS A 28 -1.31 -8.25 -2.04
N LYS A 29 -2.10 -9.08 -2.72
CA LYS A 29 -3.04 -10.03 -2.12
C LYS A 29 -2.74 -11.40 -2.71
N HIS A 30 -2.48 -12.41 -1.87
CA HIS A 30 -2.02 -13.73 -2.32
C HIS A 30 -0.82 -13.69 -3.29
N GLY A 31 0.13 -12.78 -3.06
CA GLY A 31 1.30 -12.61 -3.93
C GLY A 31 1.03 -11.89 -5.26
N LYS A 32 -0.23 -11.54 -5.58
CA LYS A 32 -0.57 -10.72 -6.76
C LYS A 32 -0.66 -9.26 -6.36
N LEU A 33 -0.03 -8.38 -7.13
CA LEU A 33 -0.22 -6.93 -7.00
C LEU A 33 -1.68 -6.60 -7.35
N ILE A 34 -2.42 -6.10 -6.36
CA ILE A 34 -3.81 -5.67 -6.56
C ILE A 34 -3.89 -4.15 -6.69
N GLU A 35 -3.03 -3.44 -5.99
CA GLU A 35 -3.01 -1.98 -6.02
C GLU A 35 -1.58 -1.48 -5.86
N ARG A 36 -1.28 -0.37 -6.51
CA ARG A 36 0.00 0.33 -6.39
C ARG A 36 -0.30 1.79 -6.15
N SER A 37 0.48 2.41 -5.29
CA SER A 37 0.45 3.84 -5.17
C SER A 37 1.05 4.49 -6.40
N ASP A 38 0.20 5.15 -7.15
CA ASP A 38 0.64 6.11 -8.16
C ASP A 38 0.94 7.49 -7.55
N ARG A 39 0.76 7.64 -6.23
CA ARG A 39 1.08 8.86 -5.48
C ARG A 39 2.40 8.69 -4.74
N SER A 40 3.19 9.76 -4.77
CA SER A 40 4.44 9.86 -4.05
C SER A 40 4.23 10.52 -2.69
N PHE A 41 4.65 9.86 -1.61
CA PHE A 41 4.52 10.35 -0.23
C PHE A 41 5.84 10.83 0.34
N LEU A 42 5.80 11.80 1.25
CA LEU A 42 7.00 12.35 1.90
C LEU A 42 7.58 11.45 3.00
N SER A 43 6.83 10.44 3.46
CA SER A 43 7.28 9.52 4.51
C SER A 43 6.74 8.11 4.30
N GLU A 44 7.52 7.13 4.75
CA GLU A 44 7.13 5.72 4.77
C GLU A 44 5.83 5.51 5.56
N ALA A 45 5.69 6.18 6.71
CA ALA A 45 4.47 6.10 7.54
C ALA A 45 3.21 6.53 6.78
N LYS A 46 3.26 7.65 6.04
CA LYS A 46 2.12 8.08 5.22
C LYS A 46 1.82 7.10 4.10
N ALA A 47 2.85 6.57 3.45
CA ALA A 47 2.67 5.56 2.42
C ALA A 47 2.01 4.29 2.99
N PHE A 48 2.46 3.84 4.16
CA PHE A 48 1.92 2.68 4.85
C PHE A 48 0.46 2.86 5.28
N GLU A 49 0.11 4.00 5.89
CA GLU A 49 -1.28 4.32 6.24
C GLU A 49 -2.21 4.32 5.03
N ASN A 50 -1.75 4.85 3.89
CA ASN A 50 -2.54 4.84 2.66
C ASN A 50 -2.70 3.42 2.10
N ALA A 51 -1.65 2.61 2.18
CA ALA A 51 -1.71 1.20 1.78
C ALA A 51 -2.68 0.40 2.67
N LEU A 52 -2.71 0.66 3.98
CA LEU A 52 -3.68 0.05 4.90
C LEU A 52 -5.11 0.45 4.54
N ARG A 53 -5.36 1.73 4.26
CA ARG A 53 -6.69 2.16 3.78
C ARG A 53 -7.09 1.48 2.47
N ALA A 54 -6.13 1.20 1.58
CA ALA A 54 -6.41 0.45 0.36
C ALA A 54 -6.81 -1.00 0.67
N VAL A 55 -6.16 -1.65 1.65
CA VAL A 55 -6.59 -2.97 2.15
C VAL A 55 -8.01 -2.91 2.69
N GLU A 56 -8.32 -1.94 3.55
CA GLU A 56 -9.66 -1.79 4.12
C GLU A 56 -10.73 -1.56 3.04
N LYS A 57 -10.41 -0.77 1.99
CA LYS A 57 -11.29 -0.55 0.84
C LYS A 57 -11.52 -1.81 0.01
N ASP A 58 -10.47 -2.59 -0.24
CA ASP A 58 -10.58 -3.88 -0.94
C ASP A 58 -11.42 -4.87 -0.11
N GLN A 59 -11.20 -4.93 1.21
CA GLN A 59 -11.97 -5.79 2.12
C GLN A 59 -13.45 -5.41 2.21
N THR A 60 -13.74 -4.11 2.25
CA THR A 60 -15.13 -3.59 2.30
C THR A 60 -15.86 -3.65 0.97
N GLY A 61 -15.21 -4.13 -0.09
CA GLY A 61 -15.87 -4.50 -1.35
C GLY A 61 -16.10 -3.34 -2.33
N PHE A 62 -15.59 -2.14 -2.07
CA PHE A 62 -15.70 -0.98 -2.96
C PHE A 62 -14.75 -1.03 -4.19
N GLY A 63 -14.40 -2.24 -4.63
CA GLY A 63 -13.55 -2.52 -5.79
C GLY A 63 -14.01 -3.71 -6.63
N SER A 64 -15.19 -4.28 -6.35
CA SER A 64 -15.74 -5.37 -7.16
C SER A 64 -16.41 -4.80 -8.42
N ARG A 65 -15.66 -4.77 -9.53
CA ARG A 65 -16.22 -4.87 -10.88
C ARG A 65 -16.23 -6.33 -11.30
#